data_AF-A0A354NWH9-F1
#
_entry.id   AF-A0A354NWH9-F1
#
_cell.length_a   1.000
_cell.length_b   1.000
_cell.length_c   1.000
_cell.angle_alpha   90.00
_cell.angle_beta   90.00
_cell.angle_gamma   90.00
#
_symmetry.space_group_name_H-M   'P 1'
#
loop_
_entity.id
_entity.type
_entity.pdbx_description
1 polymer ?
#
loop_
_entity_poly.entity_id
_entity_poly.type
_entity_poly.pdbx_seq_one_letter_code
_entity_poly.pdbx_strand_id
1 'polypeptide(L)'
;DFIEWEPTPKRNVEVLNDTADLYRYFDCTDETEFLFACVRRTVEHDLPREIDYLSRHDEAIGQIMDTVEMPDRLAEDFIMFTRQNDGSLPNRRRSDEFKAMSDDEVVTLEKIVWDAFKGFENG
;
A
#
# COMPACT_ATOMS: atom_id res chain seq x y z
N ASP A 1 -43.03 -1.00 -10.09
CA ASP A 1 -43.16 -2.46 -10.13
C ASP A 1 -41.91 -3.09 -9.55
N PHE A 2 -42.08 -4.09 -8.68
CA PHE A 2 -40.98 -4.82 -8.05
C PHE A 2 -40.78 -6.16 -8.76
N ILE A 3 -39.57 -6.70 -8.71
CA ILE A 3 -39.26 -8.04 -9.22
C ILE A 3 -39.78 -9.05 -8.19
N GLU A 4 -40.67 -9.93 -8.62
CA GLU A 4 -41.17 -11.03 -7.79
C GLU A 4 -40.16 -12.17 -7.91
N TRP A 5 -39.55 -12.59 -6.79
CA TRP A 5 -38.53 -13.63 -6.79
C TRP A 5 -38.57 -14.52 -5.55
N GLU A 6 -38.09 -15.76 -5.70
CA GLU A 6 -37.94 -16.72 -4.60
C GLU A 6 -36.52 -17.34 -4.55
N PRO A 7 -36.03 -17.67 -3.34
CA PRO A 7 -34.75 -18.35 -3.18
C PRO A 7 -34.86 -19.84 -3.53
N THR A 8 -34.00 -20.31 -4.42
CA THR A 8 -33.89 -21.74 -4.76
C THR A 8 -33.12 -22.50 -3.67
N PRO A 9 -33.31 -23.84 -3.56
CA PRO A 9 -32.55 -24.68 -2.63
C PRO A 9 -31.01 -24.61 -2.80
N LYS A 10 -30.52 -24.12 -3.95
CA LYS A 10 -29.09 -23.94 -4.25
C LYS A 10 -28.54 -22.55 -3.89
N ARG A 11 -29.31 -21.71 -3.17
CA ARG A 11 -28.98 -20.30 -2.88
C ARG A 11 -28.85 -19.43 -4.14
N ASN A 12 -29.61 -19.76 -5.17
CA ASN A 12 -29.78 -18.90 -6.34
C ASN A 12 -31.18 -18.27 -6.33
N VAL A 13 -31.46 -17.31 -7.20
CA VAL A 13 -32.74 -16.61 -7.30
C VAL A 13 -33.55 -17.12 -8.50
N GLU A 14 -34.83 -17.41 -8.29
CA GLU A 14 -35.81 -17.67 -9.35
C GLU A 14 -36.75 -16.47 -9.48
N VAL A 15 -36.84 -15.88 -10.68
CA VAL A 15 -37.67 -14.71 -10.96
C VAL A 15 -39.02 -15.18 -11.51
N LEU A 16 -40.10 -14.77 -10.85
CA LEU A 16 -41.46 -15.29 -11.06
C LEU A 16 -42.28 -14.46 -12.06
N ASN A 17 -41.84 -13.24 -12.38
CA ASN A 17 -42.48 -12.35 -13.35
C ASN A 17 -41.62 -12.11 -14.61
N ASP A 18 -42.25 -11.84 -15.76
CA ASP A 18 -41.57 -11.64 -17.05
C ASP A 18 -40.91 -10.25 -17.12
N THR A 19 -39.79 -10.13 -16.40
CA THR A 19 -38.93 -8.94 -16.29
C THR A 19 -37.56 -9.17 -16.92
N ALA A 20 -37.41 -10.26 -17.68
CA ALA A 20 -36.14 -10.66 -18.28
C ALA A 20 -35.63 -9.60 -19.27
N ASP A 21 -36.52 -8.87 -19.92
CA ASP A 21 -36.23 -7.74 -20.81
C ASP A 21 -35.55 -6.57 -20.09
N LEU A 22 -35.81 -6.35 -18.80
CA LEU A 22 -35.14 -5.31 -17.99
C LEU A 22 -33.64 -5.58 -17.78
N TYR A 23 -33.19 -6.82 -17.95
CA TYR A 23 -31.80 -7.25 -17.70
C TYR A 23 -31.12 -7.89 -18.92
N ARG A 24 -31.86 -8.20 -19.99
CA ARG A 24 -31.36 -8.92 -21.17
C ARG A 24 -30.28 -8.14 -21.91
N TYR A 25 -30.33 -6.81 -21.88
CA TYR A 25 -29.39 -5.91 -22.55
C TYR A 25 -28.89 -4.84 -21.58
N PHE A 26 -28.44 -5.26 -20.39
CA PHE A 26 -27.80 -4.34 -19.45
C PHE A 26 -26.52 -3.78 -20.10
N ASP A 27 -26.56 -2.49 -20.43
CA ASP A 27 -25.40 -1.76 -20.91
C ASP A 27 -24.56 -1.36 -19.70
N CYS A 28 -23.49 -2.11 -19.47
CA CYS A 28 -22.52 -1.88 -18.42
C CYS A 28 -21.18 -1.38 -18.96
N THR A 29 -21.21 -0.70 -20.10
CA THR A 29 -19.99 -0.21 -20.75
C THR A 29 -19.20 0.68 -19.81
N ASP A 30 -19.84 1.63 -19.13
CA ASP A 30 -19.19 2.56 -18.20
C ASP A 30 -18.53 1.85 -17.01
N GLU A 31 -19.21 0.87 -16.40
CA GLU A 31 -18.67 0.08 -15.29
C GLU A 31 -17.49 -0.79 -15.76
N THR A 32 -17.61 -1.38 -16.95
CA THR A 32 -16.56 -2.20 -17.55
C THR A 32 -15.33 -1.35 -17.86
N GLU A 33 -15.52 -0.18 -18.47
CA GLU A 33 -14.44 0.77 -18.76
C GLU A 33 -13.75 1.26 -17.49
N PHE A 34 -14.53 1.56 -16.44
CA PHE A 34 -13.97 1.93 -15.14
C PHE A 34 -13.09 0.82 -14.57
N LEU A 35 -13.57 -0.43 -14.56
CA LEU A 35 -12.79 -1.57 -14.07
C LEU A 35 -11.50 -1.76 -14.89
N PHE A 36 -11.57 -1.65 -16.22
CA PHE A 36 -10.38 -1.71 -17.07
C PHE A 36 -9.41 -0.56 -16.80
N ALA A 37 -9.91 0.66 -16.57
CA ALA A 37 -9.08 1.81 -16.25
C ALA A 37 -8.33 1.61 -14.92
N CYS A 38 -9.00 1.06 -13.90
CA CYS A 38 -8.37 0.69 -12.64
C CYS A 38 -7.28 -0.37 -12.83
N VAL A 39 -7.58 -1.47 -13.54
CA VAL A 39 -6.61 -2.53 -13.80
C VAL A 39 -5.39 -2.00 -14.55
N ARG A 40 -5.61 -1.19 -15.59
CA ARG A 40 -4.52 -0.58 -16.35
C ARG A 40 -3.66 0.31 -15.46
N ARG A 41 -4.26 1.19 -14.65
CA ARG A 41 -3.52 2.03 -13.70
C ARG A 41 -2.69 1.19 -12.74
N THR A 42 -3.26 0.11 -12.20
CA THR A 42 -2.53 -0.75 -11.28
C THR A 42 -1.35 -1.44 -11.94
N VAL A 43 -1.49 -1.91 -13.18
CA VAL A 43 -0.40 -2.55 -13.92
C VAL A 43 0.68 -1.56 -14.34
N GLU A 44 0.29 -0.38 -14.81
CA GLU A 44 1.21 0.60 -15.40
C GLU A 44 1.89 1.49 -14.35
N HIS A 45 1.27 1.70 -13.19
CA HIS A 45 1.74 2.65 -12.19
C HIS A 45 1.87 2.05 -10.80
N ASP A 46 0.80 1.47 -10.25
CA ASP A 46 0.79 1.08 -8.83
C ASP A 46 1.76 -0.09 -8.56
N LEU A 47 1.74 -1.14 -9.39
CA LEU A 47 2.63 -2.30 -9.25
C LEU A 47 4.10 -1.95 -9.46
N PRO A 48 4.52 -1.24 -10.53
CA PRO A 48 5.92 -0.82 -10.67
C PRO A 48 6.39 0.05 -9.49
N ARG A 49 5.54 0.95 -8.99
CA ARG A 49 5.85 1.79 -7.82
C ARG A 49 6.00 0.96 -6.54
N GLU A 50 5.13 -0.03 -6.33
CA GLU A 50 5.21 -0.95 -5.20
C GLU A 50 6.51 -1.78 -5.24
N ILE A 51 6.89 -2.28 -6.41
CA ILE A 51 8.15 -3.02 -6.59
C ILE A 51 9.36 -2.12 -6.29
N ASP A 52 9.39 -0.88 -6.80
CA ASP A 52 10.48 0.08 -6.50
C ASP A 52 10.54 0.39 -5.01
N TYR A 53 9.38 0.56 -4.36
CA TYR A 53 9.29 0.74 -2.92
C TYR A 53 9.90 -0.44 -2.14
N LEU A 54 9.50 -1.68 -2.47
CA LEU A 54 10.02 -2.88 -1.80
C LEU A 54 11.53 -3.00 -1.98
N SER A 55 12.06 -2.77 -3.19
CA SER A 55 13.49 -2.82 -3.45
C SER A 55 14.29 -1.81 -2.62
N ARG A 56 13.81 -0.57 -2.52
CA ARG A 56 14.46 0.49 -1.73
C ARG A 56 14.33 0.25 -0.22
N HIS A 57 13.21 -0.31 0.20
CA HIS A 57 12.99 -0.70 1.58
C HIS A 57 14.00 -1.79 1.99
N ASP A 58 14.15 -2.84 1.18
CA ASP A 58 15.12 -3.91 1.43
C ASP A 58 16.57 -3.39 1.45
N GLU A 59 16.90 -2.45 0.56
CA GLU A 59 18.19 -1.76 0.57
C GLU A 59 18.43 -1.00 1.88
N ALA A 60 17.46 -0.21 2.33
CA ALA A 60 17.56 0.55 3.56
C ALA A 60 17.69 -0.36 4.80
N ILE A 61 16.91 -1.45 4.86
CA ILE A 61 17.02 -2.45 5.94
C ILE A 61 18.44 -3.04 5.97
N GLY A 62 18.96 -3.48 4.83
CA GLY A 62 20.32 -4.04 4.74
C GLY A 62 21.38 -3.07 5.25
N GLN A 63 21.34 -1.81 4.80
CA GLN A 63 22.31 -0.79 5.23
C GLN A 63 22.18 -0.42 6.72
N ILE A 64 20.96 -0.37 7.26
CA ILE A 64 20.75 -0.13 8.69
C ILE A 64 21.38 -1.27 9.51
N MET A 65 21.11 -2.52 9.13
CA MET A 65 21.62 -3.70 9.83
C MET A 65 23.14 -3.84 9.78
N ASP A 66 23.77 -3.40 8.68
CA ASP A 66 25.23 -3.37 8.56
C ASP A 66 25.86 -2.25 9.42
N THR A 67 25.09 -1.22 9.79
CA THR A 67 25.58 -0.04 10.51
C THR A 67 25.34 -0.13 12.02
N VAL A 68 24.15 -0.59 12.43
CA VAL A 68 23.73 -0.64 13.84
C VAL A 68 23.06 -1.99 14.12
N GLU A 69 23.52 -2.68 15.16
CA GLU A 69 22.89 -3.92 15.61
C GLU A 69 21.56 -3.61 16.32
N MET A 70 20.44 -3.97 15.70
CA MET A 70 19.11 -3.80 16.26
C MET A 70 18.11 -4.86 15.77
N PRO A 71 16.97 -5.04 16.46
CA PRO A 71 15.92 -5.94 15.98
C PRO A 71 15.31 -5.46 14.66
N ASP A 72 14.96 -6.38 13.76
CA ASP A 72 14.33 -6.11 12.44
C ASP A 72 13.16 -5.14 12.53
N ARG A 73 12.27 -5.39 13.49
CA ARG A 73 11.10 -4.54 13.72
C ARG A 73 11.47 -3.09 14.04
N LEU A 74 12.56 -2.87 14.77
CA LEU A 74 13.01 -1.51 15.12
C LEU A 74 13.58 -0.78 13.89
N ALA A 75 14.26 -1.49 13.00
CA ALA A 75 14.73 -0.96 11.72
C ALA A 75 13.55 -0.63 10.77
N GLU A 76 12.56 -1.53 10.67
CA GLU A 76 11.33 -1.28 9.91
C GLU A 76 10.58 -0.04 10.42
N ASP A 77 10.39 0.05 11.74
CA ASP A 77 9.75 1.19 12.39
C ASP A 77 10.54 2.49 12.12
N PHE A 78 11.88 2.44 12.15
CA PHE A 78 12.73 3.59 11.85
C PHE A 78 12.52 4.10 10.42
N ILE A 79 12.55 3.20 9.42
CA ILE A 79 12.33 3.56 8.01
C ILE A 79 10.93 4.17 7.86
N MET A 80 9.91 3.53 8.42
CA MET A 80 8.53 3.99 8.34
C MET A 80 8.37 5.41 8.91
N PHE A 81 8.87 5.66 10.13
CA PHE A 81 8.71 6.98 10.77
C PHE A 81 9.52 8.07 10.08
N THR A 82 10.74 7.75 9.66
CA THR A 82 11.61 8.69 8.94
C THR A 82 10.98 9.11 7.61
N ARG A 83 10.40 8.16 6.86
CA ARG A 83 9.69 8.45 5.60
C ARG A 83 8.40 9.25 5.80
N GLN A 84 7.66 9.01 6.88
CA GLN A 84 6.43 9.74 7.19
C GLN A 84 6.70 11.20 7.63
N ASN A 85 7.91 11.50 8.07
CA ASN A 85 8.30 12.80 8.61
C ASN A 85 9.46 13.42 7.81
N ASP A 86 9.31 13.45 6.48
CA ASP A 86 10.19 14.13 5.52
C ASP A 86 11.70 13.81 5.65
N GLY A 87 12.02 12.57 6.05
CA GLY A 87 13.39 12.10 6.18
C GLY A 87 14.01 12.32 7.55
N SER A 88 13.23 12.69 8.57
CA SER A 88 13.73 12.80 9.95
C SER A 88 12.90 11.99 10.95
N LEU A 89 13.55 11.44 11.97
CA LEU A 89 12.88 10.74 13.06
C LEU A 89 12.20 11.75 14.02
N PRO A 90 10.90 11.60 14.32
CA PRO A 90 10.23 12.50 15.26
C PRO A 90 10.88 12.48 16.66
N ASN A 91 11.12 13.68 17.23
CA ASN A 91 11.77 13.85 18.54
C ASN A 91 11.14 13.00 19.67
N ARG A 92 9.81 12.85 19.66
CA ARG A 92 9.09 12.01 20.64
C ARG A 92 9.51 10.54 20.54
N ARG A 93 9.63 10.00 19.33
CA ARG A 93 10.03 8.60 19.09
C ARG A 93 11.51 8.39 19.42
N ARG A 94 12.35 9.37 19.08
CA ARG A 94 13.77 9.39 19.48
C ARG A 94 13.93 9.25 21.00
N SER A 95 13.14 9.97 21.78
CA SER A 95 13.21 9.91 23.26
C SER A 95 12.59 8.67 23.90
N ASP A 96 11.84 7.86 23.16
CA ASP A 96 11.05 6.74 23.69
C ASP A 96 11.55 5.40 23.14
N GLU A 97 11.26 5.13 21.87
CA GLU A 97 11.54 3.87 21.17
C GLU A 97 13.01 3.75 20.73
N PHE A 98 13.65 4.88 20.40
CA PHE A 98 15.04 4.90 19.89
C PHE A 98 16.04 5.51 20.88
N LYS A 99 15.68 5.60 22.17
CA LYS A 99 16.52 6.21 23.22
C LYS A 99 17.89 5.54 23.43
N ALA A 100 18.03 4.29 22.99
CA ALA A 100 19.26 3.52 23.11
C ALA A 100 20.30 3.91 22.05
N MET A 101 19.86 4.60 20.99
CA MET A 101 20.74 5.08 19.93
C MET A 101 21.37 6.42 20.30
N SER A 102 22.62 6.59 19.89
CA SER A 102 23.31 7.86 19.90
C SER A 102 22.82 8.81 18.81
N ASP A 103 23.10 10.09 18.99
CA ASP A 103 22.77 11.13 18.02
C ASP A 103 23.42 10.88 16.65
N ASP A 104 24.66 10.37 16.65
CA ASP A 104 25.43 10.07 15.45
C ASP A 104 24.83 8.87 14.69
N GLU A 105 24.39 7.83 15.40
CA GLU A 105 23.69 6.69 14.79
C GLU A 105 22.38 7.12 14.14
N VAL A 106 21.58 7.94 14.83
CA VAL A 106 20.31 8.45 14.27
C VAL A 106 20.56 9.23 12.98
N VAL A 107 21.51 10.17 12.98
CA VAL A 107 21.84 10.96 11.77
C VAL A 107 22.34 10.07 10.64
N THR A 108 23.12 9.03 10.97
CA THR A 108 23.60 8.07 9.97
C THR A 108 22.46 7.26 9.37
N LEU A 109 21.53 6.76 10.19
CA LEU A 109 20.38 6.00 9.72
C LEU A 109 19.40 6.88 8.93
N GLU A 110 19.14 8.13 9.36
CA GLU A 110 18.32 9.09 8.59
C GLU A 110 18.89 9.29 7.19
N LYS A 111 20.22 9.40 7.08
CA LYS A 111 20.90 9.53 5.79
C LYS A 111 20.77 8.27 4.92
N ILE A 112 20.93 7.08 5.50
CA ILE A 112 20.72 5.80 4.81
C ILE A 112 19.32 5.74 4.19
N VAL A 113 18.30 6.08 4.99
CA VAL A 113 16.91 6.11 4.51
C VAL A 113 16.74 7.17 3.42
N TRP A 114 17.31 8.36 3.58
CA TRP A 114 17.23 9.40 2.56
C TRP A 114 17.89 8.99 1.24
N ASP A 115 19.08 8.39 1.29
CA ASP A 115 19.83 7.94 0.12
C ASP A 115 19.07 6.82 -0.62
N ALA A 116 18.55 5.81 0.11
CA ALA A 116 17.79 4.71 -0.47
C ALA A 116 16.48 5.17 -1.15
N PHE A 117 15.78 6.14 -0.53
CA PHE A 117 14.52 6.69 -1.07
C PHE A 117 14.70 7.91 -1.96
N LYS A 118 15.93 8.26 -2.33
CA LYS A 118 16.20 9.42 -3.19
C LYS A 118 15.51 9.26 -4.55
N GLY A 119 14.72 10.27 -4.92
CA GLY A 119 13.98 10.26 -6.18
C GLY A 119 12.75 9.33 -6.19
N PHE A 120 12.37 8.76 -5.04
CA PHE A 120 11.09 8.07 -4.89
C PHE A 120 9.99 9.12 -4.64
N GLU A 121 9.08 9.30 -5.59
CA GLU A 121 7.95 10.21 -5.40
C GLU A 121 6.94 9.61 -4.41
N ASN A 122 6.69 10.33 -3.33
CA ASN A 122 5.50 10.13 -2.50
C ASN A 122 4.28 10.67 -3.29
N GLY A 123 3.93 10.00 -4.39
CA GLY A 123 2.68 10.22 -5.11
C GLY A 123 1.44 9.95 -4.27
#